data_AF-A9WLM2-F1
#
_entry.id   AF-A9WLM2-F1
#
_cell.length_a   1.000
_cell.length_b   1.000
_cell.length_c   1.000
_cell.angle_alpha   90.00
_cell.angle_beta   90.00
_cell.angle_gamma   90.00
#
_symmetry.space_group_name_H-M   'P 1'
#
loop_
_entity.id
_entity.type
_entity.pdbx_description
1 polymer ?
#
loop_
_entity_poly.entity_id
_entity_poly.type
_entity_poly.pdbx_seq_one_letter_code
_entity_poly.pdbx_strand_id
1 'polypeptide(L)'
;MGTFLLSDMAKLDFHEMESALVAALPSLFSGFSLLDAPSLLSSLDSLERISQAIEMAQAAAAVTLQDRHFSVDSKQAVNPNQPVDAEAVIPARSQFRNAAEFLQQRLRISKSAAKRRLLVGEALLHRISLCGSLLPPKYPELAKVAQLSEVGGEALVSSIRALGEAKLRADEDTALAMESSLAECARQHDPDFLRPVIQRWQTVIDQDGSAPTDQELKQRQGIWRIRSLRGLHYFQIWADQKQAEVNRPGVSGDFLV
;
A
#
# COMPACT_ATOMS: atom_id res chain seq x y z
N MET A 1 24.91 -27.05 -19.22
CA MET A 1 23.91 -26.28 -18.45
C MET A 1 24.44 -26.14 -17.04
N GLY A 2 25.02 -24.98 -16.71
CA GLY A 2 25.60 -24.75 -15.39
C GLY A 2 24.51 -24.47 -14.37
N THR A 3 24.44 -25.29 -13.33
CA THR A 3 23.65 -25.04 -12.12
C THR A 3 24.29 -23.86 -11.40
N PHE A 4 23.71 -22.67 -11.58
CA PHE A 4 24.02 -21.51 -10.74
C PHE A 4 23.49 -21.81 -9.33
N LEU A 5 24.40 -22.04 -8.39
CA LEU A 5 24.05 -22.16 -6.98
C LEU A 5 23.65 -20.76 -6.46
N LEU A 6 22.56 -20.71 -5.68
CA LEU A 6 22.04 -19.50 -5.03
C LEU A 6 23.11 -18.69 -4.26
N SER A 7 24.22 -19.33 -3.89
CA SER A 7 25.38 -18.75 -3.22
C SER A 7 26.18 -17.75 -4.07
N ASP A 8 26.14 -17.87 -5.40
CA ASP A 8 26.85 -16.94 -6.31
C ASP A 8 26.07 -15.63 -6.52
N MET A 9 24.77 -15.58 -6.19
CA MET A 9 23.95 -14.38 -6.35
C MET A 9 24.32 -13.23 -5.40
N ALA A 10 25.01 -13.51 -4.29
CA ALA A 10 25.46 -12.50 -3.34
C ALA A 10 26.65 -11.65 -3.86
N LYS A 11 27.25 -12.00 -5.01
CA LYS A 11 28.40 -11.31 -5.60
C LYS A 11 28.12 -10.65 -6.95
N LEU A 12 26.95 -10.85 -7.54
CA LEU A 12 26.58 -10.20 -8.78
C LEU A 12 26.28 -8.72 -8.50
N ASP A 13 26.97 -7.85 -9.22
CA ASP A 13 26.58 -6.45 -9.38
C ASP A 13 25.12 -6.41 -9.90
N PHE A 14 24.31 -5.45 -9.42
CA PHE A 14 22.94 -5.22 -9.87
C PHE A 14 22.82 -5.20 -11.41
N HIS A 15 23.82 -4.67 -12.12
CA HIS A 15 23.88 -4.62 -13.58
C HIS A 15 24.07 -6.00 -14.21
N GLU A 16 24.90 -6.87 -13.62
CA GLU A 16 25.07 -8.25 -14.10
C GLU A 16 23.80 -9.06 -13.87
N MET A 17 23.13 -8.85 -12.73
CA MET A 17 21.83 -9.45 -12.43
C MET A 17 20.75 -8.98 -13.42
N GLU A 18 20.68 -7.68 -13.70
CA GLU A 18 19.76 -7.11 -14.71
C GLU A 18 20.01 -7.75 -16.09
N SER A 19 21.26 -7.80 -16.53
CA SER A 19 21.65 -8.36 -17.82
C SER A 19 21.25 -9.83 -17.94
N ALA A 20 21.53 -10.64 -16.92
CA ALA A 20 21.16 -12.05 -16.88
C ALA A 20 19.64 -12.26 -16.92
N LEU A 21 18.88 -11.46 -16.16
CA LEU A 21 17.43 -11.56 -16.07
C LEU A 21 16.77 -11.18 -17.40
N VAL A 22 17.21 -10.07 -18.01
CA VAL A 22 16.73 -9.63 -19.34
C VAL A 22 17.05 -10.65 -20.43
N ALA A 23 18.24 -11.25 -20.40
CA ALA A 23 18.63 -12.29 -21.35
C ALA A 23 17.81 -13.59 -21.19
N ALA A 24 17.35 -13.91 -19.98
CA ALA A 24 16.57 -15.11 -19.70
C ALA A 24 15.08 -14.99 -20.07
N LEU A 25 14.51 -13.77 -20.09
CA LEU A 25 13.08 -13.54 -20.31
C LEU A 25 12.53 -14.15 -21.63
N PRO A 26 13.15 -13.95 -22.81
CA PRO A 26 12.65 -14.54 -24.07
C PRO A 26 12.55 -16.07 -24.02
N SER A 27 13.51 -16.71 -23.35
CA SER A 27 13.59 -18.16 -23.16
C SER A 27 12.46 -18.67 -22.26
N LEU A 28 12.09 -17.91 -21.22
CA LEU A 28 10.97 -18.24 -20.34
C LEU A 28 9.65 -18.25 -21.12
N PHE A 29 9.39 -17.21 -21.93
CA PHE A 29 8.16 -17.12 -22.74
C PHE A 29 8.02 -18.29 -23.73
N SER A 30 9.13 -18.71 -24.34
CA SER A 30 9.14 -19.82 -25.29
C SER A 30 9.12 -21.18 -24.60
N GLY A 31 9.68 -21.29 -23.40
CA GLY A 31 9.75 -22.53 -22.62
C GLY A 31 8.41 -22.94 -22.01
N PHE A 32 7.56 -22.00 -21.61
CA PHE A 32 6.27 -22.31 -20.97
C PHE A 32 5.31 -23.10 -21.86
N SER A 33 5.35 -22.91 -23.18
CA SER A 33 4.51 -23.66 -24.12
C SER A 33 4.88 -25.15 -24.22
N LEU A 34 6.05 -25.53 -23.71
CA LEU A 34 6.58 -26.89 -23.74
C LEU A 34 6.43 -27.63 -22.41
N LEU A 35 5.96 -26.96 -21.36
CA LEU A 35 5.79 -27.55 -20.03
C LEU A 35 4.48 -28.35 -19.95
N ASP A 36 4.50 -29.41 -19.14
CA ASP A 36 3.28 -30.07 -18.70
C ASP A 36 2.52 -29.20 -17.66
N ALA A 37 1.24 -29.53 -17.43
CA ALA A 37 0.39 -28.72 -16.57
C ALA A 37 0.95 -28.52 -15.13
N PRO A 38 1.50 -29.55 -14.44
CA PRO A 38 2.09 -29.35 -13.11
C PRO A 38 3.31 -28.42 -13.10
N SER A 39 4.22 -28.56 -14.07
CA SER A 39 5.40 -27.69 -14.15
C SER A 39 5.01 -26.25 -14.49
N LEU A 40 4.00 -26.07 -15.33
CA LEU A 40 3.46 -24.75 -15.65
C LEU A 40 2.87 -24.06 -14.41
N LEU A 41 2.08 -24.77 -13.59
CA LEU A 41 1.54 -24.22 -12.34
C LEU A 41 2.66 -23.79 -11.37
N SER A 42 3.65 -24.65 -11.14
CA SER A 42 4.79 -24.31 -10.26
C SER A 42 5.60 -23.11 -10.78
N SER A 43 5.64 -22.94 -12.10
CA SER A 43 6.30 -21.80 -12.74
C SER A 43 5.49 -20.51 -12.55
N LEU A 44 4.16 -20.57 -12.59
CA LEU A 44 3.29 -19.42 -12.30
C LEU A 44 3.48 -18.94 -10.86
N ASP A 45 3.51 -19.86 -9.89
CA ASP A 45 3.77 -19.52 -8.48
C ASP A 45 5.14 -18.85 -8.31
N SER A 46 6.15 -19.36 -9.01
CA SER A 46 7.50 -18.81 -8.98
C SER A 46 7.57 -17.41 -9.61
N LEU A 47 6.88 -17.18 -10.73
CA LEU A 47 6.81 -15.88 -11.38
C LEU A 47 6.08 -14.85 -10.51
N GLU A 48 5.01 -15.26 -9.85
CA GLU A 48 4.27 -14.40 -8.93
C GLU A 48 5.14 -14.01 -7.73
N ARG A 49 5.87 -14.97 -7.15
CA ARG A 49 6.87 -14.69 -6.09
C ARG A 49 7.95 -13.71 -6.54
N ILE A 50 8.47 -13.85 -7.76
CA ILE A 50 9.44 -12.90 -8.33
C ILE A 50 8.82 -11.50 -8.49
N SER A 51 7.59 -11.42 -8.99
CA SER A 51 6.84 -10.16 -9.12
C SER A 51 6.73 -9.45 -7.76
N GLN A 52 6.32 -10.18 -6.73
CA GLN A 52 6.17 -9.65 -5.36
C GLN A 52 7.51 -9.21 -4.75
N ALA A 53 8.59 -9.96 -4.98
CA ALA A 53 9.93 -9.60 -4.52
C ALA A 53 10.42 -8.29 -5.17
N ILE A 54 10.15 -8.10 -6.46
CA ILE A 54 10.45 -6.85 -7.17
C ILE A 54 9.62 -5.70 -6.60
N GLU A 55 8.33 -5.90 -6.34
CA GLU A 55 7.50 -4.86 -5.71
C GLU A 55 8.02 -4.45 -4.34
N MET A 56 8.47 -5.40 -3.52
CA MET A 56 9.05 -5.14 -2.21
C MET A 56 10.39 -4.39 -2.30
N ALA A 57 11.27 -4.81 -3.21
CA ALA A 57 12.53 -4.11 -3.47
C ALA A 57 12.30 -2.67 -3.93
N GLN A 58 11.28 -2.46 -4.79
CA GLN A 58 10.87 -1.12 -5.22
C GLN A 58 10.29 -0.28 -4.09
N ALA A 59 9.53 -0.89 -3.15
CA ALA A 59 9.07 -0.21 -1.93
C ALA A 59 10.25 0.23 -1.04
N ALA A 60 11.30 -0.59 -0.94
CA ALA A 60 12.51 -0.27 -0.18
C ALA A 60 13.34 0.85 -0.78
N ALA A 61 13.55 0.82 -2.08
CA ALA A 61 14.17 1.93 -2.78
C ALA A 61 13.35 3.22 -2.60
N ALA A 62 12.03 3.13 -2.66
CA ALA A 62 11.14 4.26 -2.55
C ALA A 62 11.24 4.99 -1.19
N VAL A 63 11.24 4.25 -0.07
CA VAL A 63 11.40 4.85 1.27
C VAL A 63 12.79 5.41 1.48
N THR A 64 13.83 4.70 1.05
CA THR A 64 15.21 5.19 1.16
C THR A 64 15.40 6.51 0.40
N LEU A 65 14.75 6.65 -0.75
CA LEU A 65 14.75 7.90 -1.51
C LEU A 65 13.93 8.99 -0.81
N GLN A 66 12.80 8.65 -0.21
CA GLN A 66 11.98 9.58 0.56
C GLN A 66 12.77 10.18 1.74
N ASP A 67 13.44 9.33 2.53
CA ASP A 67 14.25 9.76 3.67
C ASP A 67 15.40 10.67 3.24
N ARG A 68 16.04 10.40 2.09
CA ARG A 68 17.16 11.20 1.58
C ARG A 68 16.74 12.52 0.92
N HIS A 69 15.66 12.54 0.14
CA HIS A 69 15.28 13.70 -0.67
C HIS A 69 14.27 14.65 0.00
N PHE A 70 13.38 14.14 0.86
CA PHE A 70 12.29 14.94 1.44
C PHE A 70 12.44 15.23 2.94
N SER A 71 13.40 14.60 3.62
CA SER A 71 13.68 14.90 5.04
C SER A 71 14.39 16.25 5.26
N VAL A 72 14.85 16.92 4.19
CA VAL A 72 15.57 18.21 4.26
C VAL A 72 14.63 19.41 4.44
N ASP A 73 13.32 19.26 4.23
CA ASP A 73 12.38 20.39 4.11
C ASP A 73 11.83 20.97 5.44
N SER A 74 12.35 20.61 6.61
CA SER A 74 11.77 21.11 7.87
C SER A 74 12.49 22.28 8.57
N LYS A 75 13.78 22.61 8.33
CA LYS A 75 14.48 23.71 9.07
C LYS A 75 15.66 24.43 8.39
N GLN A 76 15.76 24.55 7.06
CA GLN A 76 16.80 25.39 6.46
C GLN A 76 16.23 26.49 5.55
N ALA A 77 16.04 27.67 6.14
CA ALA A 77 16.04 28.91 5.38
C ALA A 77 17.43 29.10 4.76
N VAL A 78 17.56 28.76 3.47
CA VAL A 78 18.80 28.98 2.71
C VAL A 78 19.07 30.47 2.62
N ASN A 79 20.21 30.91 3.16
CA ASN A 79 20.70 32.29 3.07
C ASN A 79 21.22 32.54 1.64
N PRO A 80 20.66 33.51 0.88
CA PRO A 80 20.93 33.67 -0.56
C PRO A 80 22.33 34.20 -0.93
N ASN A 81 23.25 34.42 0.02
CA ASN A 81 24.52 35.12 -0.22
C ASN A 81 25.79 34.26 -0.08
N GLN A 82 25.72 32.92 -0.13
CA GLN A 82 26.93 32.09 -0.16
C GLN A 82 27.25 31.63 -1.59
N PRO A 83 28.47 31.91 -2.11
CA PRO A 83 28.93 31.35 -3.37
C PRO A 83 29.21 29.85 -3.19
N VAL A 84 28.65 29.03 -4.08
CA VAL A 84 28.69 27.57 -4.00
C VAL A 84 29.64 27.02 -5.07
N ASP A 85 30.65 26.26 -4.65
CA ASP A 85 31.60 25.59 -5.54
C ASP A 85 30.93 24.49 -6.36
N ALA A 86 31.28 24.40 -7.66
CA ALA A 86 30.48 23.77 -8.71
C ALA A 86 30.50 22.22 -8.76
N GLU A 87 31.04 21.51 -7.76
CA GLU A 87 31.28 20.05 -7.89
C GLU A 87 30.64 19.16 -6.80
N ALA A 88 29.75 19.69 -5.96
CA ALA A 88 28.98 18.84 -5.02
C ALA A 88 27.57 19.39 -4.69
N VAL A 89 26.89 20.02 -5.65
CA VAL A 89 25.53 20.54 -5.42
C VAL A 89 24.51 19.57 -6.01
N ILE A 90 24.11 18.59 -5.21
CA ILE A 90 22.81 17.92 -5.43
C ILE A 90 21.77 19.04 -5.27
N PRO A 91 20.93 19.37 -6.29
CA PRO A 91 20.01 20.48 -6.18
C PRO A 91 19.03 20.21 -5.04
N ALA A 92 19.20 20.94 -3.94
CA ALA A 92 18.50 20.81 -2.66
C ALA A 92 17.04 21.32 -2.70
N ARG A 93 16.37 21.13 -3.84
CA ARG A 93 14.91 21.21 -3.96
C ARG A 93 14.50 20.09 -4.87
N SER A 94 13.83 19.07 -4.31
CA SER A 94 13.14 18.12 -5.16
C SER A 94 12.22 18.90 -6.10
N GLN A 95 12.47 18.83 -7.42
CA GLN A 95 11.59 19.38 -8.44
C GLN A 95 10.16 18.78 -8.38
N PHE A 96 9.98 17.73 -7.57
CA PHE A 96 8.72 17.04 -7.32
C PHE A 96 8.17 17.43 -5.95
N ARG A 97 6.84 17.55 -5.83
CA ARG A 97 6.16 17.99 -4.60
C ARG A 97 6.23 16.97 -3.47
N ASN A 98 6.42 15.69 -3.79
CA ASN A 98 6.54 14.59 -2.83
C ASN A 98 7.16 13.34 -3.49
N ALA A 99 7.53 12.35 -2.67
CA ALA A 99 8.10 11.08 -3.12
C ALA A 99 7.19 10.33 -4.10
N ALA A 100 5.87 10.39 -3.93
CA ALA A 100 4.95 9.69 -4.83
C ALA A 100 4.96 10.29 -6.24
N GLU A 101 5.09 11.60 -6.38
CA GLU A 101 5.23 12.28 -7.67
C GLU A 101 6.58 11.95 -8.33
N PHE A 102 7.66 11.95 -7.54
CA PHE A 102 8.97 11.51 -8.01
C PHE A 102 8.92 10.09 -8.59
N LEU A 103 8.33 9.13 -7.87
CA LEU A 103 8.23 7.73 -8.31
C LEU A 103 7.37 7.57 -9.56
N GLN A 104 6.26 8.30 -9.66
CA GLN A 104 5.42 8.30 -10.87
C GLN A 104 6.22 8.72 -12.10
N GLN A 105 6.94 9.82 -12.01
CA GLN A 105 7.71 10.36 -13.13
C GLN A 105 8.91 9.47 -13.48
N ARG A 106 9.61 8.96 -12.46
CA ARG A 106 10.80 8.13 -12.64
C ARG A 106 10.50 6.73 -13.16
N LEU A 107 9.45 6.08 -12.63
CA LEU A 107 9.11 4.69 -12.94
C LEU A 107 7.98 4.57 -13.97
N ARG A 108 7.38 5.69 -14.40
CA ARG A 108 6.23 5.74 -15.31
C ARG A 108 5.05 4.88 -14.84
N ILE A 109 4.81 4.89 -13.53
CA ILE A 109 3.71 4.15 -12.88
C ILE A 109 2.55 5.09 -12.53
N SER A 110 1.40 4.49 -12.22
CA SER A 110 0.26 5.25 -11.72
C SER A 110 0.53 5.85 -10.33
N LYS A 111 -0.21 6.92 -10.01
CA LYS A 111 -0.22 7.53 -8.67
C LYS A 111 -0.56 6.54 -7.56
N SER A 112 -1.51 5.62 -7.83
CA SER A 112 -1.91 4.60 -6.87
C SER A 112 -0.77 3.61 -6.61
N ALA A 113 -0.05 3.16 -7.64
CA ALA A 113 1.09 2.27 -7.50
C ALA A 113 2.24 2.93 -6.72
N ALA A 114 2.55 4.20 -7.01
CA ALA A 114 3.57 4.94 -6.26
C ALA A 114 3.22 5.06 -4.78
N LYS A 115 1.98 5.48 -4.46
CA LYS A 115 1.50 5.58 -3.08
C LYS A 115 1.50 4.22 -2.37
N ARG A 116 1.16 3.15 -3.09
CA ARG A 116 1.18 1.79 -2.56
C ARG A 116 2.58 1.41 -2.06
N ARG A 117 3.59 1.61 -2.90
CA ARG A 117 4.99 1.30 -2.59
C ARG A 117 5.49 2.08 -1.38
N LEU A 118 5.15 3.37 -1.30
CA LEU A 118 5.48 4.19 -0.13
C LEU A 118 4.80 3.67 1.14
N LEU A 119 3.50 3.41 1.10
CA LEU A 119 2.76 2.89 2.25
C LEU A 119 3.31 1.54 2.74
N VAL A 120 3.59 0.62 1.81
CA VAL A 120 4.16 -0.70 2.13
C VAL A 120 5.56 -0.55 2.72
N GLY A 121 6.42 0.26 2.08
CA GLY A 121 7.78 0.47 2.55
C GLY A 121 7.82 1.09 3.94
N GLU A 122 7.06 2.16 4.18
CA GLU A 122 7.03 2.87 5.47
C GLU A 122 6.55 1.97 6.61
N ALA A 123 5.66 1.03 6.31
CA ALA A 123 5.08 0.14 7.29
C ALA A 123 5.94 -1.09 7.58
N LEU A 124 6.56 -1.69 6.55
CA LEU A 124 7.12 -3.04 6.61
C LEU A 124 8.64 -3.11 6.56
N LEU A 125 9.32 -2.02 6.23
CA LEU A 125 10.78 -2.01 6.18
C LEU A 125 11.38 -1.55 7.51
N HIS A 126 12.62 -1.97 7.74
CA HIS A 126 13.43 -1.45 8.83
C HIS A 126 13.58 0.07 8.68
N ARG A 127 13.50 0.76 9.82
CA ARG A 127 13.65 2.21 9.88
C ARG A 127 15.00 2.53 10.51
N ILE A 128 15.54 3.72 10.24
CA ILE A 128 16.79 4.17 10.84
C ILE A 128 16.46 5.20 11.92
N SER A 129 16.92 4.95 13.15
CA SER A 129 16.84 5.92 14.25
C SER A 129 17.71 7.14 13.96
N LEU A 130 17.46 8.25 14.65
CA LEU A 130 18.31 9.45 14.58
C LEU A 130 19.79 9.17 14.88
N CYS A 131 20.07 8.13 15.69
CA CYS A 131 21.42 7.70 16.04
C CYS A 131 22.01 6.66 15.06
N GLY A 132 21.33 6.36 13.95
CA GLY A 132 21.77 5.38 12.96
C GLY A 132 21.48 3.92 13.30
N SER A 133 20.81 3.62 14.42
CA SER A 133 20.41 2.25 14.77
C SER A 133 19.21 1.79 13.95
N LEU A 134 19.18 0.50 13.59
CA LEU A 134 18.03 -0.11 12.93
C LEU A 134 16.88 -0.27 13.95
N LEU A 135 15.73 0.29 13.60
CA LEU A 135 14.47 0.12 14.30
C LEU A 135 13.63 -0.93 13.59
N PRO A 136 12.86 -1.73 14.34
CA PRO A 136 11.96 -2.70 13.74
C PRO A 136 10.91 -1.99 12.85
N PRO A 137 10.37 -2.72 11.86
CA PRO A 137 9.20 -2.30 11.10
C PRO A 137 8.05 -1.84 11.99
N LYS A 138 7.14 -1.04 11.45
CA LYS A 138 5.94 -0.61 12.19
C LYS A 138 5.03 -1.79 12.52
N TYR A 139 4.96 -2.77 11.62
CA TYR A 139 4.23 -4.03 11.77
C TYR A 139 5.20 -5.20 11.53
N PRO A 140 5.89 -5.69 12.57
CA PRO A 140 6.92 -6.73 12.46
C PRO A 140 6.44 -8.10 11.93
N GLU A 141 5.28 -8.60 12.35
CA GLU A 141 4.76 -9.90 11.89
C GLU A 141 4.34 -9.83 10.43
N LEU A 142 3.68 -8.72 10.03
CA LEU A 142 3.33 -8.50 8.64
C LEU A 142 4.57 -8.32 7.76
N ALA A 143 5.62 -7.68 8.29
CA ALA A 143 6.89 -7.51 7.59
C ALA A 143 7.61 -8.84 7.33
N LYS A 144 7.56 -9.80 8.26
CA LYS A 144 8.14 -11.15 8.06
C LYS A 144 7.50 -11.84 6.85
N VAL A 145 6.18 -11.81 6.78
CA VAL A 145 5.43 -12.42 5.68
C VAL A 145 5.73 -11.72 4.35
N ALA A 146 5.82 -10.39 4.37
CA ALA A 146 6.13 -9.61 3.17
C ALA A 146 7.56 -9.84 2.65
N GLN A 147 8.54 -10.07 3.53
CA GLN A 147 9.92 -10.39 3.14
C GLN A 147 10.05 -11.72 2.39
N LEU A 148 9.16 -12.67 2.66
CA LEU A 148 9.13 -13.95 1.94
C LEU A 148 8.55 -13.82 0.52
N SER A 149 7.98 -12.66 0.17
CA SER A 149 7.36 -12.41 -1.15
C SER A 149 6.29 -13.45 -1.49
N GLU A 150 5.51 -13.84 -0.46
CA GLU A 150 4.37 -14.78 -0.58
C GLU A 150 3.01 -14.07 -0.58
N VAL A 151 3.00 -12.76 -0.30
CA VAL A 151 1.79 -11.96 -0.16
C VAL A 151 1.79 -10.79 -1.12
N GLY A 152 0.74 -10.72 -1.95
CA GLY A 152 0.54 -9.64 -2.91
C GLY A 152 0.33 -8.27 -2.27
N GLY A 153 0.72 -7.22 -2.98
CA GLY A 153 0.71 -5.84 -2.47
C GLY A 153 -0.67 -5.33 -2.03
N GLU A 154 -1.77 -5.82 -2.61
CA GLU A 154 -3.13 -5.41 -2.21
C GLU A 154 -3.52 -5.92 -0.81
N ALA A 155 -3.17 -7.16 -0.48
CA ALA A 155 -3.41 -7.74 0.84
C ALA A 155 -2.57 -7.02 1.91
N LEU A 156 -1.31 -6.68 1.60
CA LEU A 156 -0.45 -5.89 2.48
C LEU A 156 -1.05 -4.52 2.76
N VAL A 157 -1.50 -3.80 1.72
CA VAL A 157 -2.10 -2.46 1.87
C VAL A 157 -3.37 -2.49 2.70
N SER A 158 -4.23 -3.47 2.47
CA SER A 158 -5.48 -3.64 3.22
C SER A 158 -5.19 -3.91 4.69
N SER A 159 -4.22 -4.79 4.98
CA SER A 159 -3.76 -5.09 6.35
C SER A 159 -3.17 -3.85 7.03
N ILE A 160 -2.26 -3.13 6.36
CA ILE A 160 -1.60 -1.92 6.88
C ILE A 160 -2.62 -0.85 7.27
N ARG A 161 -3.65 -0.65 6.43
CA ARG A 161 -4.72 0.32 6.70
C ARG A 161 -5.56 -0.11 7.91
N ALA A 162 -5.98 -1.37 7.95
CA ALA A 162 -6.77 -1.91 9.06
C ALA A 162 -6.00 -1.81 10.39
N LEU A 163 -4.72 -2.14 10.40
CA LEU A 163 -3.86 -1.99 11.59
C LEU A 163 -3.65 -0.53 11.98
N GLY A 164 -3.59 0.38 11.01
CA GLY A 164 -3.53 1.82 11.26
C GLY A 164 -4.79 2.34 11.97
N GLU A 165 -5.96 1.84 11.58
CA GLU A 165 -7.24 2.16 12.22
C GLU A 165 -7.38 1.53 13.60
N ALA A 166 -6.95 0.27 13.75
CA ALA A 166 -6.95 -0.45 15.01
C ALA A 166 -6.09 0.24 16.07
N LYS A 167 -4.88 0.69 15.70
CA LYS A 167 -3.96 1.39 16.62
C LYS A 167 -4.54 2.69 17.21
N LEU A 168 -5.56 3.27 16.58
CA LEU A 168 -6.23 4.48 17.08
C LEU A 168 -7.33 4.18 18.11
N ARG A 169 -7.81 2.93 18.17
CA ARG A 169 -9.02 2.54 18.92
C ARG A 169 -8.81 1.38 19.89
N ALA A 170 -7.81 0.54 19.65
CA ALA A 170 -7.46 -0.62 20.46
C ALA A 170 -6.22 -0.35 21.31
N ASP A 171 -6.11 -1.09 22.41
CA ASP A 171 -4.86 -1.23 23.16
C ASP A 171 -3.79 -1.97 22.34
N GLU A 172 -2.55 -1.94 22.84
CA GLU A 172 -1.39 -2.50 22.14
C GLU A 172 -1.49 -4.03 21.97
N ASP A 173 -1.98 -4.76 22.98
CA ASP A 173 -2.08 -6.22 22.93
C ASP A 173 -3.12 -6.65 21.89
N THR A 174 -4.27 -5.97 21.84
CA THR A 174 -5.30 -6.21 20.82
C THR A 174 -4.79 -5.89 19.40
N ALA A 175 -4.03 -4.81 19.23
CA ALA A 175 -3.44 -4.45 17.94
C ALA A 175 -2.40 -5.49 17.47
N LEU A 176 -1.57 -6.01 18.39
CA LEU A 176 -0.60 -7.07 18.11
C LEU A 176 -1.27 -8.40 17.75
N ALA A 177 -2.37 -8.74 18.44
CA ALA A 177 -3.16 -9.93 18.13
C ALA A 177 -3.80 -9.82 16.73
N MET A 178 -4.32 -8.65 16.37
CA MET A 178 -4.82 -8.37 15.03
C MET A 178 -3.72 -8.49 13.98
N GLU A 179 -2.54 -7.93 14.23
CA GLU A 179 -1.40 -8.03 13.31
C GLU A 179 -1.03 -9.49 13.02
N SER A 180 -0.87 -10.29 14.08
CA SER A 180 -0.52 -11.71 13.97
C SER A 180 -1.58 -12.48 13.18
N SER A 181 -2.87 -12.21 13.46
CA SER A 181 -3.99 -12.83 12.75
C SER A 181 -4.04 -12.45 11.26
N LEU A 182 -3.79 -11.18 10.92
CA LEU A 182 -3.77 -10.72 9.54
C LEU A 182 -2.55 -11.24 8.78
N ALA A 183 -1.38 -11.32 9.41
CA ALA A 183 -0.18 -11.89 8.82
C ALA A 183 -0.36 -13.38 8.50
N GLU A 184 -0.94 -14.16 9.42
CA GLU A 184 -1.28 -15.56 9.17
C GLU A 184 -2.30 -15.71 8.03
N CYS A 185 -3.38 -14.91 8.08
CA CYS A 185 -4.43 -14.94 7.07
C CYS A 185 -3.88 -14.61 5.68
N ALA A 186 -3.02 -13.60 5.57
CA ALA A 186 -2.43 -13.17 4.31
C ALA A 186 -1.52 -14.25 3.70
N ARG A 187 -0.87 -15.08 4.53
CA ARG A 187 -0.03 -16.20 4.07
C ARG A 187 -0.85 -17.40 3.59
N GLN A 188 -1.96 -17.70 4.26
CA GLN A 188 -2.71 -18.94 4.02
C GLN A 188 -3.87 -18.79 3.01
N HIS A 189 -4.35 -17.57 2.77
CA HIS A 189 -5.59 -17.33 2.04
C HIS A 189 -5.46 -16.22 1.02
N ASP A 190 -6.35 -16.26 0.02
CA ASP A 190 -6.44 -15.24 -1.02
C ASP A 190 -6.79 -13.85 -0.43
N PRO A 191 -6.41 -12.75 -1.11
CA PRO A 191 -6.72 -11.38 -0.68
C PRO A 191 -8.20 -11.12 -0.39
N ASP A 192 -9.10 -11.80 -1.09
CA ASP A 192 -10.55 -11.68 -0.86
C ASP A 192 -10.99 -12.22 0.50
N PHE A 193 -10.31 -13.23 1.03
CA PHE A 193 -10.57 -13.78 2.37
C PHE A 193 -10.08 -12.85 3.49
N LEU A 194 -9.12 -11.97 3.18
CA LEU A 194 -8.59 -11.01 4.14
C LEU A 194 -9.65 -9.97 4.56
N ARG A 195 -10.55 -9.59 3.64
CA ARG A 195 -11.59 -8.58 3.89
C ARG A 195 -12.54 -8.95 5.05
N PRO A 196 -13.18 -10.14 5.07
CA PRO A 196 -14.04 -10.52 6.19
C PRO A 196 -13.27 -10.67 7.51
N VAL A 197 -12.00 -11.07 7.49
CA VAL A 197 -11.15 -11.13 8.70
C VAL A 197 -10.91 -9.73 9.26
N ILE A 198 -10.57 -8.77 8.41
CA ILE A 198 -10.44 -7.35 8.79
C ILE A 198 -11.75 -6.83 9.40
N GLN A 199 -12.88 -7.08 8.73
CA GLN A 199 -14.19 -6.64 9.21
C GLN A 199 -14.51 -7.20 10.59
N ARG A 200 -14.22 -8.48 10.83
CA ARG A 200 -14.40 -9.12 12.14
C ARG A 200 -13.56 -8.43 13.22
N TRP A 201 -12.29 -8.15 12.93
CA TRP A 201 -11.42 -7.40 13.87
C TRP A 201 -11.93 -6.00 14.12
N GLN A 202 -12.38 -5.28 13.08
CA GLN A 202 -12.97 -3.95 13.23
C GLN A 202 -14.22 -3.99 14.12
N THR A 203 -15.10 -4.99 13.97
CA THR A 203 -16.26 -5.15 14.86
C THR A 203 -15.84 -5.44 16.30
N VAL A 204 -14.81 -6.24 16.52
CA VAL A 204 -14.32 -6.57 17.88
C VAL A 204 -13.65 -5.37 18.54
N ILE A 205 -12.92 -4.56 17.77
CA ILE A 205 -12.20 -3.36 18.25
C ILE A 205 -13.16 -2.19 18.45
N ASP A 206 -14.18 -2.07 17.61
CA ASP A 206 -15.16 -0.99 17.62
C ASP A 206 -16.56 -1.52 18.00
N GLN A 207 -16.64 -2.30 19.09
CA GLN A 207 -17.93 -2.86 19.58
C GLN A 207 -18.90 -1.76 20.03
N ASP A 208 -18.38 -0.64 20.51
CA ASP A 208 -19.14 0.48 21.05
C ASP A 208 -19.34 1.63 20.05
N GLY A 209 -18.97 1.43 18.77
CA GLY A 209 -19.02 2.40 17.66
C GLY A 209 -19.63 3.72 18.08
N SER A 210 -18.80 4.65 18.58
CA SER A 210 -19.29 5.84 19.28
C SER A 210 -20.42 6.44 18.46
N ALA A 211 -21.62 6.51 19.05
CA ALA A 211 -22.79 7.01 18.34
C ALA A 211 -22.38 8.33 17.65
N PRO A 212 -22.47 8.42 16.31
CA PRO A 212 -21.99 9.59 15.60
C PRO A 212 -22.64 10.82 16.22
N THR A 213 -21.81 11.78 16.64
CA THR A 213 -22.29 12.96 17.35
C THR A 213 -23.31 13.69 16.49
N ASP A 214 -24.25 14.42 17.09
CA ASP A 214 -25.25 15.21 16.34
C ASP A 214 -24.60 16.16 15.31
N GLN A 215 -23.38 16.61 15.59
CA GLN A 215 -22.60 17.43 14.68
C GLN A 215 -22.06 16.64 13.48
N GLU A 216 -21.56 15.41 13.69
CA GLU A 216 -21.13 14.52 12.61
C GLU A 216 -22.30 14.04 11.77
N LEU A 217 -23.44 13.74 12.40
CA LEU A 217 -24.68 13.42 11.69
C LEU A 217 -25.10 14.60 10.81
N LYS A 218 -25.16 15.82 11.33
CA LYS A 218 -25.46 17.02 10.53
C LYS A 218 -24.48 17.25 9.38
N GLN A 219 -23.20 16.93 9.55
CA GLN A 219 -22.19 17.05 8.49
C GLN A 219 -22.31 15.96 7.42
N ARG A 220 -22.75 14.76 7.81
CA ARG A 220 -22.90 13.60 6.92
C ARG A 220 -24.29 13.45 6.32
N GLN A 221 -25.29 14.17 6.85
CA GLN A 221 -26.65 14.24 6.32
C GLN A 221 -26.69 15.16 5.10
N GLY A 222 -27.52 14.79 4.11
CA GLY A 222 -27.70 15.60 2.91
C GLY A 222 -28.25 14.81 1.72
N ILE A 223 -28.47 15.55 0.63
CA ILE A 223 -28.93 15.02 -0.65
C ILE A 223 -27.89 15.36 -1.71
N TRP A 224 -27.30 14.33 -2.31
CA TRP A 224 -26.30 14.49 -3.37
C TRP A 224 -26.86 14.01 -4.70
N ARG A 225 -26.84 14.88 -5.70
CA ARG A 225 -27.15 14.51 -7.08
C ARG A 225 -25.93 13.85 -7.70
N ILE A 226 -25.95 12.52 -7.81
CA ILE A 226 -24.81 11.77 -8.35
C ILE A 226 -24.77 11.85 -9.86
N ARG A 227 -25.90 11.54 -10.52
CA ARG A 227 -25.98 11.53 -11.99
C ARG A 227 -27.40 11.77 -12.49
N SER A 228 -27.52 12.14 -13.76
CA SER A 228 -28.77 12.14 -14.51
C SER A 228 -28.69 11.09 -15.61
N LEU A 229 -29.73 10.29 -15.80
CA LEU A 229 -29.81 9.29 -16.85
C LEU A 229 -31.23 9.29 -17.46
N ARG A 230 -31.32 9.53 -18.77
CA ARG A 230 -32.58 9.50 -19.54
C ARG A 230 -33.70 10.37 -18.92
N GLY A 231 -33.37 11.57 -18.45
CA GLY A 231 -34.32 12.49 -17.83
C GLY A 231 -34.66 12.19 -16.36
N LEU A 232 -34.10 11.12 -15.79
CA LEU A 232 -34.22 10.79 -14.38
C LEU A 232 -32.97 11.25 -13.61
N HIS A 233 -33.18 11.86 -12.45
CA HIS A 233 -32.11 12.25 -11.55
C HIS A 233 -31.91 11.17 -10.48
N TYR A 234 -30.67 10.68 -10.35
CA TYR A 234 -30.27 9.78 -9.29
C TYR A 234 -29.68 10.59 -8.14
N PHE A 235 -30.41 10.62 -7.03
CA PHE A 235 -29.99 11.23 -5.78
C PHE A 235 -29.60 10.13 -4.78
N GLN A 236 -28.51 10.36 -4.05
CA GLN A 236 -28.19 9.62 -2.84
C GLN A 236 -28.53 10.49 -1.63
N ILE A 237 -29.28 9.93 -0.70
CA ILE A 237 -29.71 10.61 0.52
C ILE A 237 -29.08 9.88 1.71
N TRP A 238 -28.43 10.64 2.58
CA TRP A 238 -28.08 10.20 3.92
C TRP A 238 -28.95 10.97 4.90
N ALA A 239 -29.79 10.24 5.62
CA ALA A 239 -30.79 10.78 6.52
C ALA A 239 -30.64 10.11 7.90
N ASP A 240 -30.88 10.85 8.98
CA ASP A 240 -31.01 10.24 10.29
C ASP A 240 -32.32 9.44 10.43
N GLN A 241 -32.43 8.69 11.52
CA GLN A 241 -33.59 7.84 11.82
C GLN A 241 -34.92 8.61 11.71
N LYS A 242 -34.99 9.85 12.23
CA LYS A 242 -36.21 10.66 12.22
C LYS A 242 -36.56 11.09 10.79
N GLN A 243 -35.58 11.52 10.01
CA GLN A 243 -35.76 11.92 8.62
C GLN A 243 -36.14 10.73 7.72
N ALA A 244 -35.55 9.55 7.95
CA ALA A 244 -35.86 8.33 7.20
C ALA A 244 -37.28 7.81 7.47
N GLU A 245 -37.79 8.00 8.68
CA GLU A 245 -39.18 7.65 9.05
C GLU A 245 -40.20 8.55 8.36
N VAL A 246 -39.87 9.82 8.15
CA VAL A 246 -40.71 10.80 7.41
C VAL A 246 -40.62 10.58 5.90
N ASN A 247 -39.43 10.27 5.37
CA ASN A 247 -39.17 10.12 3.94
C ASN A 247 -39.23 8.65 3.46
N ARG A 248 -40.14 7.84 4.02
CA ARG A 248 -40.35 6.48 3.51
C ARG A 248 -40.85 6.58 2.06
N PRO A 249 -40.14 6.00 1.06
CA PRO A 249 -40.61 6.01 -0.31
C PRO A 249 -41.82 5.08 -0.45
N GLY A 250 -43.01 5.66 -0.25
CA GLY A 250 -44.29 5.09 -0.61
C GLY A 250 -44.63 5.45 -2.05
N VAL A 251 -45.17 4.47 -2.78
CA VAL A 251 -45.62 4.60 -4.17
C VAL A 251 -46.53 5.82 -4.34
N SER A 252 -46.18 6.69 -5.31
CA SER A 252 -46.87 7.91 -5.74
C SER A 252 -46.95 9.08 -4.76
N GLY A 253 -46.39 10.21 -5.18
CA GLY A 253 -46.72 11.54 -4.66
C GLY A 253 -45.53 12.29 -4.09
N ASP A 254 -45.00 13.23 -4.88
CA ASP A 254 -44.23 14.41 -4.51
C ASP A 254 -43.05 14.24 -3.53
N PHE A 255 -41.85 14.21 -4.12
CA PHE A 255 -40.63 14.62 -3.42
C PHE A 255 -40.75 16.13 -3.11
N LEU A 256 -41.29 16.47 -1.94
CA LEU A 256 -41.26 17.84 -1.42
C LEU A 256 -39.82 18.23 -1.07
N VAL A 257 -39.37 19.35 -1.64
CA VAL A 257 -38.09 20.03 -1.39
C VAL A 257 -38.19 20.87 -0.13
#